data_AF-A0A9J7ISE2-F1
#
_entry.id   AF-A0A9J7ISE2-F1
#
_cell.length_a   1.000
_cell.length_b   1.000
_cell.length_c   1.000
_cell.angle_alpha   90.00
_cell.angle_beta   90.00
_cell.angle_gamma   90.00
#
_symmetry.space_group_name_H-M   'P 1'
#
loop_
_entity.id
_entity.type
_entity.pdbx_description
1 polymer ?
#
loop_
_entity_poly.entity_id
_entity_poly.type
_entity_poly.pdbx_seq_one_letter_code
_entity_poly.pdbx_strand_id
1 'polypeptide(L)'
;MTAKPENVREVLEDRDPNSLNQHVQIVWDDIIGEPEGARSPECAWRLSHACFRHARNWCYTVLAVILAPPCALLLGCGFACLAFEQIWCTAPCLRCVKIYFASLRTMVQSCMAAIVVPAADAVGHICRHIRVNFRKDAPEEKDLLIV
;
A
#
# COMPACT_ATOMS: atom_id res chain seq x y z
N MET A 1 42.19 30.84 -0.86
CA MET A 1 41.11 29.84 -0.66
C MET A 1 39.82 30.62 -0.40
N THR A 2 39.12 31.00 -1.46
CA THR A 2 37.90 31.80 -1.39
C THR A 2 36.72 30.85 -1.15
N ALA A 3 36.17 30.88 0.05
CA ALA A 3 34.93 30.19 0.38
C ALA A 3 33.82 30.72 -0.55
N LYS A 4 33.25 29.79 -1.33
CA LYS A 4 32.09 30.04 -2.18
C LYS A 4 30.95 30.50 -1.25
N PRO A 5 30.30 31.64 -1.50
CA PRO A 5 29.23 32.11 -0.64
C PRO A 5 28.12 31.06 -0.67
N GLU A 6 27.88 30.45 0.48
CA GLU A 6 26.71 29.62 0.73
C GLU A 6 25.51 30.50 0.48
N ASN A 7 24.85 30.26 -0.65
CA ASN A 7 23.73 31.04 -1.13
C ASN A 7 22.61 30.78 -0.13
N VAL A 8 22.37 31.73 0.77
CA VAL A 8 21.25 31.78 1.71
C VAL A 8 19.95 31.92 0.91
N ARG A 9 19.59 30.88 0.16
CA ARG A 9 18.19 30.55 -0.03
C ARG A 9 17.79 29.99 1.33
N GLU A 10 16.96 30.73 2.05
CA GLU A 10 16.28 30.24 3.25
C GLU A 10 15.97 28.75 3.07
N VAL A 11 16.39 27.93 4.03
CA VAL A 11 15.98 26.54 4.11
C VAL A 11 14.47 26.57 4.36
N LEU A 12 13.69 26.69 3.28
CA LEU A 12 12.25 26.64 3.33
C LEU A 12 11.89 25.26 3.87
N GLU A 13 11.06 25.22 4.91
CA GLU A 13 10.57 23.98 5.49
C GLU A 13 9.93 23.11 4.40
N ASP A 14 10.28 21.82 4.39
CA ASP A 14 9.65 20.86 3.51
C ASP A 14 8.18 20.70 3.90
N ARG A 15 7.28 21.12 3.01
CA ARG A 15 5.83 21.08 3.22
C ARG A 15 5.21 19.73 2.83
N ASP A 16 5.99 18.81 2.24
CA ASP A 16 5.53 17.47 1.87
C ASP A 16 6.49 16.37 2.37
N PRO A 17 6.68 16.23 3.70
CA PRO A 17 7.64 15.30 4.28
C PRO A 17 7.34 13.82 3.99
N ASN A 18 6.09 13.51 3.60
CA ASN A 18 5.66 12.14 3.25
C ASN A 18 5.65 11.89 1.73
N SER A 19 6.11 12.85 0.92
CA SER A 19 6.16 12.77 -0.55
C SER A 19 4.81 12.39 -1.18
N LEU A 20 3.71 12.95 -0.66
CA LEU A 20 2.35 12.67 -1.13
C LEU A 20 2.13 13.18 -2.56
N ASN A 21 2.83 14.26 -2.94
CA ASN A 21 2.59 14.99 -4.18
C ASN A 21 3.74 14.89 -5.18
N GLN A 22 4.50 13.78 -5.17
CA GLN A 22 5.62 13.57 -6.09
C GLN A 22 5.20 13.69 -7.57
N HIS A 23 3.96 13.33 -7.89
CA HIS A 23 3.38 13.41 -9.24
C HIS A 23 3.12 14.85 -9.73
N VAL A 24 3.08 15.85 -8.84
CA VAL A 24 2.83 17.27 -9.18
C VAL A 24 4.14 18.05 -9.33
N GLN A 25 5.29 17.42 -9.05
CA GLN A 25 6.61 18.04 -9.19
C GLN A 25 7.00 18.15 -10.67
N ILE A 26 6.41 19.11 -11.37
CA ILE A 26 6.63 19.34 -12.80
C ILE A 26 7.77 20.35 -12.97
N VAL A 27 8.81 19.93 -13.69
CA VAL A 27 9.95 20.79 -14.07
C VAL A 27 9.70 21.40 -15.45
N TRP A 28 10.25 22.59 -15.73
CA TRP A 28 10.13 23.24 -17.04
C TRP A 28 10.60 22.33 -18.19
N ASP A 29 11.69 21.61 -17.96
CA ASP A 29 12.30 20.72 -18.93
C ASP A 29 11.40 19.50 -19.26
N ASP A 30 10.55 19.07 -18.32
CA ASP A 30 9.59 17.97 -18.55
C ASP A 30 8.41 18.39 -19.44
N ILE A 31 8.10 19.69 -19.51
CA ILE A 31 6.93 20.20 -20.25
C ILE A 31 7.32 20.57 -21.69
N ILE A 32 8.41 21.32 -21.85
CA ILE A 32 8.78 21.95 -23.12
C ILE A 32 10.00 21.27 -23.75
N GLY A 33 10.79 20.51 -22.97
CA GLY A 33 12.10 19.95 -23.32
C GLY A 33 12.35 19.77 -24.82
N GLU A 34 13.17 20.65 -25.39
CA GLU A 34 13.50 20.60 -26.81
C GLU A 34 14.52 19.49 -27.09
N PRO A 35 14.36 18.72 -28.20
CA PRO A 35 15.33 17.71 -28.59
C PRO A 35 16.61 18.35 -29.15
N GLU A 36 17.75 17.64 -29.07
CA GLU A 36 19.07 18.16 -29.47
C GLU A 36 19.13 18.70 -30.92
N GLY A 37 18.25 18.24 -31.81
CA GLY A 37 18.19 18.65 -33.22
C GLY A 37 17.35 19.89 -33.53
N ALA A 38 16.53 20.39 -32.60
CA ALA A 38 15.63 21.53 -32.83
C ALA A 38 15.61 22.46 -31.61
N ARG A 39 16.66 23.29 -31.49
CA ARG A 39 16.89 24.20 -30.36
C ARG A 39 16.45 25.63 -30.69
N SER A 40 15.59 26.19 -29.86
CA SER A 40 15.20 27.59 -29.92
C SER A 40 16.37 28.52 -29.51
N PRO A 41 16.34 29.81 -29.92
CA PRO A 41 17.36 30.77 -29.51
C PRO A 41 17.46 30.90 -27.99
N GLU A 42 18.69 30.97 -27.47
CA GLU A 42 18.98 31.05 -26.02
C GLU A 42 18.26 32.18 -25.28
N CYS A 43 17.99 33.30 -25.96
CA CYS A 43 17.25 34.42 -25.38
C CYS A 43 15.77 34.08 -25.17
N ALA A 44 15.14 33.42 -26.15
CA ALA A 44 13.76 32.99 -26.08
C ALA A 44 13.58 31.93 -24.99
N TRP A 45 14.48 30.94 -24.96
CA TRP A 45 14.48 29.87 -23.96
C TRP A 45 14.56 30.38 -22.52
N ARG A 46 15.48 31.31 -22.25
CA ARG A 46 15.63 31.90 -20.90
C ARG A 46 14.43 32.76 -20.51
N LEU A 47 13.89 33.54 -21.45
CA LEU A 47 12.73 34.39 -21.18
C LEU A 47 11.48 33.55 -20.89
N SER A 48 11.21 32.53 -21.71
CA SER A 48 10.07 31.64 -21.50
C SER A 48 10.17 30.87 -20.19
N HIS A 49 11.37 30.36 -19.84
CA HIS A 49 11.60 29.70 -18.56
C HIS A 49 11.37 30.66 -17.38
N ALA A 50 11.88 31.89 -17.46
CA ALA A 50 11.65 32.90 -16.42
C ALA A 50 10.16 33.24 -16.29
N CYS A 51 9.47 33.50 -17.40
CA CYS A 51 8.03 33.80 -17.40
C CYS A 51 7.22 32.65 -16.79
N PHE A 52 7.49 31.40 -17.17
CA PHE A 52 6.81 30.23 -16.62
C PHE A 52 6.99 30.11 -15.12
N ARG A 53 8.23 30.23 -14.63
CA ARG A 53 8.53 30.11 -13.20
C ARG A 53 7.77 31.17 -12.39
N HIS A 54 7.77 32.42 -12.84
CA HIS A 54 7.09 33.50 -12.15
C HIS A 54 5.56 33.33 -12.23
N ALA A 55 5.01 33.07 -13.42
CA ALA A 55 3.57 32.86 -13.59
C ALA A 55 3.05 31.73 -12.70
N ARG A 56 3.73 30.57 -12.73
CA ARG A 56 3.38 29.42 -11.88
C ARG A 56 3.41 29.78 -10.40
N ASN A 57 4.47 30.44 -9.93
CA ASN A 57 4.61 30.80 -8.52
C ASN A 57 3.53 31.80 -8.08
N TRP A 58 3.25 32.83 -8.89
CA TRP A 58 2.23 33.83 -8.58
C TRP A 58 0.83 33.23 -8.57
N CYS A 59 0.46 32.50 -9.63
CA CYS A 59 -0.85 31.85 -9.71
C CYS A 59 -1.05 30.86 -8.55
N TYR A 60 -0.07 29.99 -8.29
CA TYR A 60 -0.14 29.05 -7.17
C TYR A 60 -0.28 29.76 -5.83
N THR A 61 0.51 30.81 -5.58
CA THR A 61 0.45 31.56 -4.31
C THR A 61 -0.92 32.21 -4.11
N VAL A 62 -1.47 32.86 -5.14
CA VAL A 62 -2.80 33.49 -5.06
C VAL A 62 -3.88 32.45 -4.79
N LEU A 63 -3.88 31.34 -5.53
CA LEU A 63 -4.84 30.25 -5.31
C LEU A 63 -4.69 29.65 -3.91
N ALA A 64 -3.47 29.42 -3.44
CA ALA A 64 -3.21 28.85 -2.12
C ALA A 64 -3.68 29.79 -1.00
N VAL A 65 -3.42 31.10 -1.10
CA VAL A 65 -3.84 32.06 -0.07
C VAL A 65 -5.36 32.15 0.04
N ILE A 66 -6.07 32.09 -1.08
CA ILE A 66 -7.54 32.27 -1.10
C ILE A 66 -8.26 30.95 -0.79
N LEU A 67 -7.83 29.85 -1.40
CA LEU A 67 -8.57 28.58 -1.36
C LEU A 67 -8.03 27.59 -0.33
N ALA A 68 -6.75 27.64 0.06
CA ALA A 68 -6.23 26.67 1.02
C ALA A 68 -6.87 26.80 2.41
N PRO A 69 -7.09 28.00 3.00
CA PRO A 69 -7.73 28.11 4.31
C PRO A 69 -9.15 27.53 4.37
N PRO A 70 -10.09 27.84 3.45
CA PRO A 70 -11.42 27.24 3.49
C PRO A 70 -11.38 25.73 3.22
N CYS A 71 -10.53 25.25 2.30
CA CYS A 71 -10.36 23.82 2.08
C CYS A 71 -9.81 23.11 3.34
N ALA A 72 -8.82 23.70 4.02
CA ALA A 72 -8.27 23.15 5.26
C ALA A 72 -9.31 23.08 6.37
N LEU A 73 -10.18 24.10 6.48
CA LEU A 73 -11.28 24.10 7.46
C LEU A 73 -12.29 22.98 7.16
N LEU A 74 -12.71 22.82 5.91
CA LEU A 74 -13.66 21.77 5.51
C LEU A 74 -13.09 20.37 5.77
N LEU A 75 -11.83 20.14 5.39
CA LEU A 75 -11.14 18.87 5.66
C LEU A 75 -10.99 18.64 7.17
N GLY A 76 -10.59 19.66 7.93
CA GLY A 76 -10.47 19.59 9.39
C GLY A 76 -11.79 19.21 10.07
N CYS A 77 -12.90 19.85 9.69
CA CYS A 77 -14.23 19.50 10.16
C CYS A 77 -14.62 18.07 9.76
N GLY A 78 -14.34 17.67 8.51
CA GLY A 78 -14.58 16.30 8.05
C GLY A 78 -13.85 15.25 8.88
N PHE A 79 -12.54 15.44 9.10
CA PHE A 79 -11.74 14.53 9.92
C PHE A 79 -12.17 14.54 11.39
N ALA A 80 -12.61 15.69 11.93
CA ALA A 80 -13.17 15.75 13.28
C ALA A 80 -14.46 14.92 13.41
N CYS A 81 -15.37 15.02 12.44
CA CYS A 81 -16.58 14.20 12.40
C CYS A 81 -16.24 12.70 12.27
N LEU A 82 -15.31 12.33 11.39
CA LEU A 82 -14.86 10.95 11.23
C LEU A 82 -14.23 10.40 12.51
N ALA A 83 -13.40 11.19 13.20
CA ALA A 83 -12.80 10.80 14.47
C ALA A 83 -13.88 10.60 15.55
N PHE A 84 -14.87 11.50 15.62
CA PHE A 84 -15.99 11.37 16.53
C PHE A 84 -16.79 10.09 16.25
N GLU A 85 -17.18 9.85 15.00
CA GLU A 85 -17.89 8.64 14.60
C GLU A 85 -17.10 7.37 14.95
N GLN A 86 -15.80 7.36 14.67
CA GLN A 86 -14.94 6.22 14.94
C GLN A 86 -14.88 5.88 16.43
N ILE A 87 -14.74 6.89 17.30
CA ILE A 87 -14.61 6.71 18.75
C ILE A 87 -15.94 6.35 19.39
N TRP A 88 -17.00 7.09 19.04
CA TRP A 88 -18.27 7.03 19.76
C TRP A 88 -19.28 6.06 19.15
N CYS A 89 -19.20 5.78 17.86
CA CYS A 89 -20.12 4.87 17.16
C CYS A 89 -19.41 3.57 16.78
N THR A 90 -18.35 3.66 15.96
CA THR A 90 -17.73 2.47 15.37
C THR A 90 -17.04 1.58 16.41
N ALA A 91 -16.27 2.15 17.33
CA ALA A 91 -15.59 1.37 18.36
C ALA A 91 -16.53 0.54 19.26
N PRO A 92 -17.62 1.10 19.84
CA PRO A 92 -18.58 0.29 20.60
C PRO A 92 -19.37 -0.67 19.71
N CYS A 93 -19.77 -0.26 18.49
CA CYS A 93 -20.43 -1.18 17.55
C CYS A 93 -19.55 -2.40 17.25
N LEU A 94 -18.25 -2.19 16.98
CA LEU A 94 -17.31 -3.28 16.72
C LEU A 94 -17.10 -4.16 17.96
N ARG A 95 -17.12 -3.59 19.17
CA ARG A 95 -17.11 -4.37 20.42
C ARG A 95 -18.36 -5.26 20.52
N CYS A 96 -19.56 -4.72 20.27
CA CYS A 96 -20.81 -5.50 20.28
C CYS A 96 -20.79 -6.62 19.22
N VAL A 97 -20.36 -6.31 18.01
CA VAL A 97 -20.22 -7.28 16.91
C VAL A 97 -19.23 -8.38 17.28
N LYS A 98 -18.10 -8.05 17.92
CA LYS A 98 -17.13 -9.05 18.43
C LYS A 98 -17.75 -9.98 19.47
N ILE A 99 -18.56 -9.47 20.39
CA ILE A 99 -19.25 -10.30 21.40
C ILE A 99 -20.23 -11.26 20.71
N TYR A 100 -21.00 -10.77 19.74
CA TYR A 100 -21.93 -11.60 18.98
C TYR A 100 -21.23 -12.66 18.14
N PHE A 101 -20.14 -12.31 17.46
CA PHE A 101 -19.36 -13.31 16.72
C PHE A 101 -18.67 -14.31 17.63
N ALA A 102 -18.32 -13.96 18.87
CA ALA A 102 -17.77 -14.91 19.83
C ALA A 102 -18.78 -16.00 20.19
N SER A 103 -20.05 -15.64 20.43
CA SER A 103 -21.10 -16.65 20.69
C SER A 103 -21.42 -17.46 19.44
N LEU A 104 -21.50 -16.82 18.26
CA LEU A 104 -21.70 -17.50 16.98
C LEU A 104 -20.57 -18.49 16.71
N ARG A 105 -19.31 -18.12 16.98
CA ARG A 105 -18.15 -18.99 16.84
C ARG A 105 -18.30 -20.26 17.66
N THR A 106 -18.71 -20.16 18.92
CA THR A 106 -18.93 -21.33 19.77
C THR A 106 -20.00 -22.24 19.18
N MET A 107 -21.11 -21.68 18.70
CA MET A 107 -22.17 -22.47 18.06
C MET A 107 -21.67 -23.17 16.78
N VAL A 108 -20.98 -22.44 15.91
CA VAL A 108 -20.40 -22.99 14.67
C VAL A 108 -19.37 -24.07 14.99
N GLN A 109 -18.53 -23.87 16.00
CA GLN A 109 -17.56 -24.88 16.45
C GLN A 109 -18.25 -26.16 16.90
N SER A 110 -19.36 -26.06 17.66
CA SER A 110 -20.15 -27.22 18.07
C SER A 110 -20.78 -27.94 16.87
N CYS A 111 -21.35 -27.20 15.91
CA CYS A 111 -21.90 -27.80 14.69
C CYS A 111 -20.81 -28.50 13.85
N MET A 112 -19.64 -27.86 13.70
CA MET A 112 -18.50 -28.44 13.00
C MET A 112 -17.97 -29.69 13.71
N ALA A 113 -17.93 -29.69 15.05
CA ALA A 113 -17.56 -30.87 15.82
C ALA A 113 -18.56 -32.02 15.64
N ALA A 114 -19.84 -31.73 15.50
CA ALA A 114 -20.88 -32.75 15.31
C ALA A 114 -20.90 -33.33 13.88
N ILE A 115 -20.52 -32.55 12.86
CA ILE A 115 -20.66 -32.95 11.45
C ILE A 115 -19.31 -33.33 10.84
N VAL A 116 -18.33 -32.43 10.95
CA VAL A 116 -17.09 -32.51 10.19
C VAL A 116 -16.09 -33.46 10.85
N VAL A 117 -16.00 -33.47 12.18
CA VAL A 117 -15.12 -34.40 12.91
C VAL A 117 -15.46 -35.86 12.62
N PRO A 118 -16.72 -36.34 12.80
CA PRO A 118 -17.03 -37.75 12.51
C PRO A 118 -16.89 -38.10 11.03
N ALA A 119 -17.17 -37.17 10.10
CA ALA A 119 -16.94 -37.39 8.68
C ALA A 119 -15.45 -37.55 8.36
N ALA A 120 -14.60 -36.69 8.94
CA ALA A 120 -13.14 -36.77 8.79
C ALA A 120 -12.57 -38.05 9.43
N ASP A 121 -13.06 -38.43 10.61
CA ASP A 121 -12.68 -39.68 11.27
C ASP A 121 -13.08 -40.91 10.45
N ALA A 122 -14.27 -40.91 9.84
CA ALA A 122 -14.71 -41.99 8.97
C ALA A 122 -13.81 -42.13 7.74
N VAL A 123 -13.44 -41.02 7.10
CA VAL A 123 -12.48 -41.01 5.98
C VAL A 123 -11.11 -41.50 6.42
N GLY A 124 -10.62 -41.05 7.58
CA GLY A 124 -9.37 -41.51 8.18
C GLY A 124 -9.39 -43.03 8.46
N HIS A 125 -10.52 -43.55 8.93
CA HIS A 125 -10.71 -44.99 9.16
C HIS A 125 -10.63 -45.80 7.86
N ILE A 126 -11.21 -45.31 6.76
CA ILE A 126 -11.11 -45.96 5.44
C ILE A 126 -9.65 -45.98 4.98
N CYS A 127 -8.94 -44.87 5.08
CA CYS A 127 -7.53 -44.77 4.69
C CYS A 127 -6.63 -45.69 5.52
N ARG A 128 -6.93 -45.88 6.82
CA ARG A 128 -6.17 -46.78 7.71
C ARG A 128 -6.22 -48.25 7.28
N HIS A 129 -7.33 -48.69 6.69
CA HIS A 129 -7.47 -50.08 6.22
C HIS A 129 -6.63 -50.39 4.98
N ILE A 130 -6.09 -49.38 4.28
CA ILE A 130 -5.23 -49.55 3.12
C ILE A 130 -3.79 -49.81 3.61
N ARG A 131 -3.46 -51.07 3.86
CA ARG A 131 -2.10 -51.50 4.24
C ARG A 131 -1.26 -51.71 2.97
N VAL A 132 -0.47 -50.71 2.61
CA VAL A 132 0.50 -50.81 1.51
C VAL A 132 1.74 -51.54 2.02
N ASN A 133 1.87 -52.83 1.66
CA ASN A 133 3.11 -53.57 1.87
C ASN A 133 4.07 -53.24 0.73
N PHE A 134 5.03 -52.36 0.97
CA PHE A 134 6.16 -52.17 0.07
C PHE A 134 7.06 -53.40 0.18
N ARG A 135 6.85 -54.37 -0.71
CA ARG A 135 7.86 -55.41 -0.95
C ARG A 135 9.04 -54.72 -1.64
N LYS A 136 10.20 -54.68 -0.96
CA LYS A 136 11.47 -54.51 -1.66
C LYS A 136 11.69 -55.81 -2.43
N ASP A 137 11.70 -55.73 -3.75
CA ASP A 137 12.04 -56.87 -4.60
C ASP A 137 13.43 -57.39 -4.17
N ALA A 138 13.50 -58.69 -3.86
CA ALA A 138 14.74 -59.34 -3.46
C ALA A 138 15.70 -59.36 -4.66
N PRO A 139 17.01 -59.16 -4.45
CA PRO A 139 17.98 -59.33 -5.51
C PRO A 139 17.90 -60.77 -6.04
N GLU A 140 17.78 -60.89 -7.36
CA GLU A 140 17.66 -62.14 -8.11
C GLU A 140 18.94 -62.99 -7.91
N GLU A 141 18.96 -63.86 -6.88
CA GLU A 141 20.07 -64.79 -6.67
C GLU A 141 19.81 -66.08 -7.48
N LYS A 142 20.60 -66.22 -8.54
CA LYS A 142 20.64 -67.38 -9.42
C LYS A 142 21.36 -68.55 -8.72
N ASP A 143 20.77 -69.73 -8.87
CA ASP A 143 21.39 -71.06 -8.78
C ASP A 143 21.99 -71.50 -7.43
N LEU A 144 21.29 -72.40 -6.75
CA LEU A 144 21.93 -73.51 -6.05
C LEU A 144 21.07 -74.79 -6.11
N LEU A 145 21.29 -75.52 -7.21
CA LEU A 145 21.09 -76.96 -7.31
C LEU A 145 22.01 -77.66 -6.30
N ILE A 146 21.48 -78.60 -5.52
CA ILE A 146 22.31 -79.58 -4.80
C ILE A 146 21.68 -80.97 -4.98
N VAL A 147 22.45 -81.84 -5.65
CA VAL A 147 22.43 -83.31 -5.63
C VAL A 147 23.12 -83.78 -4.35
#